data_AF-A0A0F9CP54-F1
#
_entry.id   AF-A0A0F9CP54-F1
#
_cell.length_a   1.000
_cell.length_b   1.000
_cell.length_c   1.000
_cell.angle_alpha   90.00
_cell.angle_beta   90.00
_cell.angle_gamma   90.00
#
_symmetry.space_group_name_H-M   'P 1'
#
loop_
_entity.id
_entity.type
_entity.pdbx_description
1 polymer ?
#
loop_
_entity_poly.entity_id
_entity_poly.type
_entity_poly.pdbx_seq_one_letter_code
_entity_poly.pdbx_strand_id
1 'polypeptide(L)' 'TRNRKTWTATDREKLRRMYRSGRLSVNQIAIRLNRTYYATTKQAERMGIPTKKEFGLNPRSRKAKK' A
#
# COMPACT_ATOMS: atom_id res chain seq x y z
N THR A 1 -21.14 -1.23 -6.92
CA THR A 1 -20.31 -1.88 -7.97
C THR A 1 -18.83 -1.74 -7.60
N ARG A 2 -18.12 -2.85 -7.37
CA ARG A 2 -16.69 -2.84 -7.02
C ARG A 2 -15.90 -2.41 -8.26
N ASN A 3 -15.53 -1.14 -8.35
CA ASN A 3 -14.80 -0.58 -9.50
C ASN A 3 -13.48 -1.35 -9.69
N ARG A 4 -13.48 -2.33 -10.61
CA ARG A 4 -12.32 -3.12 -11.01
C ARG A 4 -11.42 -2.25 -11.89
N LYS A 5 -10.94 -1.11 -11.40
CA LYS A 5 -9.90 -0.37 -12.11
C LYS A 5 -8.71 -1.31 -12.28
N THR A 6 -8.31 -1.59 -13.51
CA THR A 6 -7.10 -2.36 -13.79
C THR A 6 -5.88 -1.62 -13.27
N TRP A 7 -4.87 -2.34 -12.76
CA TRP A 7 -3.60 -1.72 -12.39
C TRP A 7 -2.79 -1.42 -13.64
N THR A 8 -2.62 -0.13 -13.97
CA THR A 8 -1.78 0.28 -15.11
C THR A 8 -0.29 0.08 -14.78
N ALA A 9 0.57 0.13 -15.80
CA ALA A 9 2.02 0.13 -15.58
C ALA A 9 2.46 1.31 -14.70
N THR A 10 1.89 2.49 -14.94
CA THR A 10 2.16 3.71 -14.16
C THR A 10 1.73 3.58 -12.69
N ASP A 11 0.58 2.97 -12.41
CA ASP A 11 0.14 2.73 -11.03
C ASP A 11 1.08 1.78 -10.29
N ARG A 12 1.54 0.72 -10.97
CA ARG A 12 2.50 -0.25 -10.43
C ARG A 12 3.85 0.40 -10.12
N GLU A 13 4.32 1.28 -10.98
CA GLU A 13 5.57 2.00 -10.75
C GLU A 13 5.46 2.97 -9.56
N LYS A 14 4.36 3.73 -9.49
CA LYS A 14 4.06 4.60 -8.34
C LYS A 14 3.99 3.80 -7.04
N LEU A 15 3.29 2.65 -7.06
CA LEU A 15 3.21 1.73 -5.92
C LEU A 15 4.61 1.31 -5.46
N ARG A 16 5.45 0.80 -6.38
CA ARG A 16 6.82 0.37 -6.08
C ARG A 16 7.66 1.49 -5.49
N ARG A 17 7.61 2.68 -6.08
CA ARG A 17 8.36 3.86 -5.60
C ARG A 17 7.95 4.27 -4.19
N MET A 18 6.64 4.29 -3.91
CA MET A 18 6.12 4.68 -2.59
C MET A 18 6.48 3.64 -1.51
N TYR A 19 6.39 2.35 -1.82
CA TYR A 19 6.81 1.29 -0.90
C TYR A 19 8.32 1.35 -0.63
N ARG A 20 9.15 1.51 -1.67
CA ARG A 20 10.61 1.61 -1.55
C ARG A 20 11.04 2.84 -0.73
N SER A 21 10.27 3.93 -0.79
CA SER A 21 10.54 5.11 0.03
C SER A 21 10.38 4.84 1.52
N GLY A 22 9.53 3.88 1.94
CA GLY A 22 9.33 3.51 3.35
C GLY A 22 8.65 4.57 4.23
N ARG A 23 8.47 5.80 3.71
CA ARG A 23 7.89 6.97 4.39
C ARG A 23 6.37 6.92 4.53
N LEU A 24 5.69 6.17 3.66
CA LEU A 24 4.23 6.09 3.63
C LEU A 24 3.75 4.72 4.12
N SER A 25 2.69 4.73 4.92
CA SER A 25 1.95 3.50 5.24
C SER A 25 1.14 3.03 4.03
N VAL A 26 0.83 1.74 3.98
CA VAL A 26 0.02 1.15 2.89
C VAL A 26 -1.32 1.84 2.73
N ASN A 27 -1.93 2.31 3.83
CA ASN A 27 -3.18 3.05 3.78
C ASN A 27 -3.01 4.42 3.09
N GLN A 28 -1.95 5.17 3.43
CA GLN A 28 -1.64 6.44 2.76
C GLN A 28 -1.32 6.25 1.27
N ILE A 29 -0.62 5.16 0.92
CA ILE A 29 -0.35 4.79 -0.47
C ILE A 29 -1.65 4.49 -1.20
N ALA A 30 -2.56 3.75 -0.57
CA ALA A 30 -3.87 3.42 -1.13
C ALA A 30 -4.70 4.69 -1.39
N ILE A 31 -4.77 5.62 -0.44
CA ILE A 31 -5.45 6.92 -0.62
C ILE A 31 -4.86 7.69 -1.81
N ARG A 32 -3.53 7.75 -1.90
CA ARG A 32 -2.82 8.49 -2.96
C ARG A 32 -2.98 7.86 -4.35
N LEU A 33 -3.21 6.56 -4.42
CA LEU A 33 -3.52 5.82 -5.64
C LEU A 33 -5.04 5.71 -5.90
N ASN A 34 -5.87 6.32 -5.06
CA ASN A 34 -7.34 6.21 -5.10
C ASN A 34 -7.81 4.73 -5.11
N ARG A 35 -7.18 3.92 -4.26
CA ARG A 35 -7.42 2.48 -4.09
C ARG A 35 -7.74 2.14 -2.64
N THR A 36 -8.26 0.93 -2.44
CA THR A 36 -8.44 0.37 -1.10
C THR A 36 -7.15 -0.24 -0.59
N TYR A 37 -6.96 -0.22 0.74
CA TYR A 37 -5.85 -0.89 1.41
C TYR A 37 -5.66 -2.33 0.92
N TYR A 38 -6.76 -3.08 0.82
CA TYR A 38 -6.73 -4.48 0.39
C TYR A 38 -6.21 -4.64 -1.05
N ALA A 39 -6.70 -3.82 -2.00
CA ALA A 39 -6.25 -3.88 -3.39
C ALA A 39 -4.76 -3.51 -3.52
N THR A 40 -4.32 -2.49 -2.78
CA THR A 40 -2.92 -2.05 -2.73
C THR A 40 -2.00 -3.12 -2.15
N THR A 41 -2.41 -3.79 -1.07
CA THR A 41 -1.64 -4.88 -0.44
C THR A 41 -1.54 -6.08 -1.38
N LYS A 42 -2.66 -6.53 -1.95
CA LYS A 42 -2.68 -7.66 -2.89
C LYS A 42 -1.85 -7.38 -4.14
N GLN A 43 -1.85 -6.15 -4.63
CA GLN A 43 -1.01 -5.79 -5.76
C GLN A 43 0.47 -5.78 -5.39
N ALA A 44 0.84 -5.27 -4.21
CA ALA A 44 2.21 -5.29 -3.73
C ALA A 44 2.74 -6.73 -3.59
N GLU A 45 1.93 -7.63 -3.00
CA GLU A 45 2.21 -9.08 -2.94
C GLU A 45 2.43 -9.66 -4.34
N ARG A 46 1.53 -9.36 -5.29
CA ARG A 46 1.63 -9.86 -6.68
C ARG A 46 2.85 -9.34 -7.43
N MET A 47 3.35 -8.18 -7.03
CA MET A 47 4.57 -7.58 -7.59
C MET A 47 5.85 -8.03 -6.87
N GLY A 48 5.75 -8.86 -5.83
CA GLY A 48 6.90 -9.25 -5.01
C GLY A 48 7.53 -8.08 -4.25
N ILE A 49 6.76 -7.02 -3.99
CA ILE A 49 7.25 -5.90 -3.17
C ILE A 49 7.15 -6.36 -1.71
N PRO A 50 8.27 -6.39 -0.95
CA PRO A 50 8.24 -6.78 0.45
C PRO A 50 7.33 -5.81 1.20
N THR A 51 6.20 -6.33 1.68
CA THR A 51 5.29 -5.54 2.50
C THR A 51 5.78 -5.58 3.94
N LYS A 52 5.67 -4.47 4.67
CA LYS A 52 6.14 -4.34 6.06
C LYS A 52 5.56 -5.37 7.06
N LYS A 53 4.67 -6.28 6.62
CA LYS A 53 4.29 -7.47 7.40
C LYS A 53 5.51 -8.33 7.78
N GLU A 54 6.56 -8.33 6.96
CA GLU A 54 7.86 -8.97 7.29
C GLU A 54 8.78 -8.11 8.17
N PHE A 55 8.53 -6.80 8.28
CA PHE A 55 9.35 -5.85 9.05
C PHE A 55 8.65 -5.32 10.32
N GLY A 56 7.66 -6.04 10.87
CA GLY A 56 7.16 -5.83 12.23
C GLY A 56 6.40 -4.53 12.53
N LEU A 57 6.01 -3.73 11.53
CA LEU A 57 5.28 -2.47 11.77
C LEU A 57 3.78 -2.62 11.50
N ASN A 58 3.08 -3.06 12.54
CA ASN A 58 1.62 -3.14 12.63
C ASN A 58 0.99 -1.72 12.58
N PRO A 59 0.15 -1.38 11.59
CA PRO A 59 -0.48 -0.06 11.50
C PRO A 59 -1.56 0.17 12.58
N ARG A 60 -1.88 -0.82 13.42
CA ARG A 60 -2.77 -0.65 14.59
C ARG A 60 -2.10 0.03 15.79
N SER A 61 -0.80 0.35 15.74
CA SER A 61 -0.06 0.87 16.90
C SER A 61 -0.05 2.40 17.08
N ARG A 62 -0.94 3.16 16.43
CA ARG A 62 -1.19 4.56 16.85
C ARG A 62 -2.50 4.64 17.63
N LYS A 63 -2.51 4.13 18.86
CA LYS A 63 -3.27 4.82 19.90
C LYS A 63 -2.43 6.02 20.32
N ALA A 64 -2.87 7.20 19.94
CA ALA A 64 -2.36 8.45 20.51
C ALA A 64 -2.63 8.39 22.03
N LYS A 65 -1.57 8.36 22.83
CA LYS A 65 -1.65 8.76 24.24
C LYS A 65 -1.83 10.28 24.26
N LYS A 66 -2.90 10.75 24.89
CA LYS A 66 -2.92 12.04 25.58
C LYS A 66 -3.60 11.81 26.91
#